data_AF-A0A4S2H803-F1
#
_entry.id   AF-A0A4S2H803-F1
#
_cell.length_a   1.000
_cell.length_b   1.000
_cell.length_c   1.000
_cell.angle_alpha   90.00
_cell.angle_beta   90.00
_cell.angle_gamma   90.00
#
_symmetry.space_group_name_H-M   'P 1'
#
loop_
_entity.id
_entity.type
_entity.pdbx_description
1 polymer ?
#
loop_
_entity_poly.entity_id
_entity_poly.type
_entity_poly.pdbx_seq_one_letter_code
_entity_poly.pdbx_strand_id
1 'polypeptide(L)'
;MLRILVTATLILLGTVASAAAQDAARVAELADTLKAEAEGRAQTLALTPGAPSAGIDPHDPFATGVQDFAGEAIRLSRHIEAVGGPMDLKCIFKGMSEDALSRLDALAEPARNGERARTYHEFAGLFEDAAIIARDSETRAVASLPCPVEAE
;
A
#
# COMPACT_ATOMS: atom_id res chain seq x y z
N MET A 1 -48.86 -2.40 -43.61
CA MET A 1 -47.87 -3.52 -43.63
C MET A 1 -46.56 -3.01 -43.08
N LEU A 2 -46.17 -3.65 -41.97
CA LEU A 2 -45.01 -3.47 -41.09
C LEU A 2 -43.64 -3.53 -41.80
N ARG A 3 -42.65 -2.73 -41.38
CA ARG A 3 -41.19 -2.99 -41.46
C ARG A 3 -40.42 -2.01 -40.54
N ILE A 4 -40.37 -2.33 -39.24
CA ILE A 4 -39.18 -2.73 -38.46
C ILE A 4 -38.11 -1.62 -38.36
N LEU A 5 -38.17 -0.85 -37.28
CA LEU A 5 -37.04 -0.13 -36.70
C LEU A 5 -36.22 -1.14 -35.88
N VAL A 6 -35.00 -1.44 -36.31
CA VAL A 6 -34.04 -2.23 -35.52
C VAL A 6 -33.30 -1.26 -34.61
N THR A 7 -33.78 -1.12 -33.37
CA THR A 7 -33.04 -0.43 -32.31
C THR A 7 -32.05 -1.44 -31.72
N ALA A 8 -30.80 -1.37 -32.15
CA ALA A 8 -29.72 -2.15 -31.56
C ALA A 8 -29.35 -1.54 -30.21
N THR A 9 -29.89 -2.11 -29.13
CA THR A 9 -29.51 -1.79 -27.75
C THR A 9 -28.13 -2.39 -27.48
N LEU A 10 -27.09 -1.56 -27.54
CA LEU A 10 -25.74 -1.89 -27.04
C LEU A 10 -25.82 -2.00 -25.51
N ILE A 11 -25.80 -3.24 -24.99
CA ILE A 11 -25.63 -3.49 -23.56
C ILE A 11 -24.13 -3.30 -23.27
N LEU A 12 -23.76 -2.15 -22.70
CA LEU A 12 -22.46 -1.97 -22.07
C LEU A 12 -22.39 -2.90 -20.85
N LEU A 13 -21.66 -4.01 -20.98
CA LEU A 13 -21.14 -4.78 -19.85
C LEU A 13 -20.07 -3.92 -19.15
N GLY A 14 -20.51 -3.05 -18.25
CA GLY A 14 -19.60 -2.36 -17.33
C GLY A 14 -19.03 -3.39 -16.36
N THR A 15 -17.72 -3.61 -16.42
CA THR A 15 -16.98 -4.32 -15.38
C THR A 15 -17.08 -3.53 -14.08
N VAL A 16 -17.98 -3.93 -13.17
CA VAL A 16 -17.89 -3.57 -11.76
C VAL A 16 -16.66 -4.27 -11.18
N ALA A 17 -15.49 -3.67 -11.35
CA ALA A 17 -14.35 -4.01 -10.53
C ALA A 17 -14.73 -3.63 -9.09
N SER A 18 -14.86 -4.63 -8.21
CA SER A 18 -15.12 -4.40 -6.79
C SER A 18 -14.10 -3.40 -6.26
N ALA A 19 -14.55 -2.35 -5.56
CA ALA A 19 -13.66 -1.36 -4.93
C ALA A 19 -12.54 -2.04 -4.13
N ALA A 20 -12.84 -3.17 -3.49
CA ALA A 20 -11.89 -3.93 -2.70
C ALA A 20 -10.78 -4.64 -3.52
N ALA A 21 -11.01 -5.05 -4.78
CA ALA A 21 -9.93 -5.54 -5.65
C ALA A 21 -8.91 -4.42 -5.96
N GLN A 22 -9.36 -3.16 -5.87
CA GLN A 22 -8.49 -1.99 -6.06
C GLN A 22 -7.62 -1.74 -4.82
N ASP A 23 -7.97 -2.29 -3.65
CA ASP A 23 -7.25 -2.05 -2.40
C ASP A 23 -5.89 -2.74 -2.41
N ALA A 24 -5.85 -4.03 -2.74
CA ALA A 24 -4.59 -4.77 -2.87
C ALA A 24 -3.72 -4.22 -4.01
N ALA A 25 -4.32 -3.83 -5.14
CA ALA A 25 -3.59 -3.22 -6.25
C ALA A 25 -2.97 -1.87 -5.85
N ARG A 26 -3.70 -1.03 -5.11
CA ARG A 26 -3.23 0.27 -4.63
C ARG A 26 -2.11 0.12 -3.60
N VAL A 27 -2.23 -0.82 -2.67
CA VAL A 27 -1.14 -1.13 -1.72
C VAL A 27 0.12 -1.51 -2.47
N ALA A 28 0.02 -2.39 -3.48
CA ALA A 28 1.18 -2.79 -4.28
C ALA A 28 1.82 -1.63 -5.05
N GLU A 29 1.01 -0.76 -5.68
CA GLU A 29 1.50 0.40 -6.45
C GLU A 29 2.18 1.45 -5.56
N LEU A 30 1.59 1.77 -4.40
CA LEU A 30 2.20 2.66 -3.42
C LEU A 30 3.52 2.06 -2.90
N ALA A 31 3.51 0.77 -2.58
CA ALA A 31 4.69 0.09 -2.08
C ALA A 31 5.84 0.11 -3.10
N ASP A 32 5.58 -0.19 -4.38
CA ASP A 32 6.62 -0.11 -5.43
C ASP A 32 7.21 1.31 -5.55
N THR A 33 6.35 2.33 -5.50
CA THR A 33 6.77 3.74 -5.57
C THR A 33 7.65 4.11 -4.38
N LEU A 34 7.21 3.77 -3.17
CA LEU A 34 7.93 4.10 -1.95
C LEU A 34 9.21 3.29 -1.78
N LYS A 35 9.24 2.04 -2.24
CA LYS A 35 10.45 1.23 -2.30
C LYS A 35 11.53 1.93 -3.12
N ALA A 36 11.20 2.31 -4.36
CA ALA A 36 12.16 2.97 -5.24
C ALA A 36 12.67 4.30 -4.66
N GLU A 37 11.79 5.08 -4.04
CA GLU A 37 12.18 6.32 -3.37
C GLU A 37 13.08 6.06 -2.16
N ALA A 38 12.74 5.10 -1.31
CA ALA A 38 13.54 4.72 -0.15
C ALA A 38 14.93 4.25 -0.56
N GLU A 39 15.04 3.41 -1.59
CA GLU A 39 16.33 2.97 -2.15
C GLU A 39 17.17 4.15 -2.65
N GLY A 40 16.56 5.08 -3.40
CA GLY A 40 17.26 6.27 -3.91
C GLY A 40 17.77 7.19 -2.79
N ARG A 41 16.96 7.39 -1.74
CA ARG A 41 17.35 8.17 -0.56
C ARG A 41 18.46 7.47 0.23
N ALA A 42 18.36 6.16 0.44
CA ALA A 42 19.39 5.36 1.12
C ALA A 42 20.74 5.45 0.41
N GLN A 43 20.75 5.26 -0.92
CA GLN A 43 21.95 5.35 -1.75
C GLN A 43 22.62 6.73 -1.66
N THR A 44 21.81 7.80 -1.71
CA THR A 44 22.31 9.17 -1.61
C THR A 44 23.01 9.43 -0.27
N LEU A 45 22.37 9.01 0.84
CA LEU A 45 22.91 9.22 2.19
C LEU A 45 24.16 8.36 2.46
N ALA A 46 24.23 7.17 1.86
CA ALA A 46 25.37 6.27 1.98
C ALA A 46 26.68 6.85 1.40
N LEU A 47 26.61 7.90 0.58
CA LEU A 47 27.80 8.60 0.06
C LEU A 47 28.54 9.42 1.14
N THR A 48 27.83 9.81 2.22
CA THR A 48 28.38 10.65 3.29
C THR A 48 27.93 10.16 4.67
N PRO A 49 28.21 8.90 5.06
CA PRO A 49 27.54 8.24 6.18
C PRO A 49 27.78 8.91 7.55
N GLY A 50 28.89 9.62 7.70
CA GLY A 50 29.23 10.35 8.93
C GLY A 50 28.59 11.75 9.05
N ALA A 51 28.00 12.28 7.98
CA ALA A 51 27.40 13.62 8.02
C ALA A 51 26.13 13.62 8.88
N PRO A 52 25.83 14.75 9.57
CA PRO A 52 24.57 14.90 10.30
C PRO A 52 23.38 14.96 9.34
N SER A 53 22.26 14.43 9.78
CA SER A 53 20.98 14.42 9.07
C SER A 53 19.89 14.93 10.01
N ALA A 54 19.21 16.02 9.62
CA ALA A 54 18.06 16.53 10.36
C ALA A 54 16.85 15.63 10.12
N GLY A 55 15.99 15.43 11.12
CA GLY A 55 14.74 14.66 10.99
C GLY A 55 13.92 14.99 9.73
N ILE A 56 13.20 14.00 9.21
CA ILE A 56 12.35 14.20 8.03
C ILE A 56 11.24 15.21 8.36
N ASP A 57 10.94 16.09 7.41
CA ASP A 57 9.79 17.00 7.52
C ASP A 57 8.49 16.17 7.45
N PRO A 58 7.50 16.38 8.34
CA PRO A 58 6.21 15.69 8.25
C PRO A 58 5.47 15.90 6.92
N HIS A 59 5.76 16.98 6.21
CA HIS A 59 5.23 17.30 4.87
C HIS A 59 6.14 16.85 3.72
N ASP A 60 7.23 16.13 4.02
CA ASP A 60 8.04 15.47 2.99
C ASP A 60 7.14 14.49 2.20
N PRO A 61 7.24 14.44 0.85
CA PRO A 61 6.47 13.52 0.03
C PRO A 61 6.61 12.05 0.43
N PHE A 62 7.81 11.63 0.87
CA PHE A 62 8.04 10.29 1.37
C PHE A 62 7.26 10.05 2.67
N ALA A 63 7.31 10.99 3.62
CA ALA A 63 6.58 10.88 4.87
C ALA A 63 5.06 10.78 4.65
N THR A 64 4.53 11.62 3.76
CA THR A 64 3.11 11.58 3.36
C THR A 64 2.78 10.25 2.69
N GLY A 65 3.62 9.77 1.77
CA GLY A 65 3.41 8.50 1.09
C GLY A 65 3.46 7.30 2.03
N VAL A 66 4.32 7.30 3.06
CA VAL A 66 4.33 6.26 4.11
C VAL A 66 3.01 6.26 4.89
N GLN A 67 2.46 7.43 5.21
CA GLN A 67 1.16 7.55 5.88
C GLN A 67 0.02 7.03 4.99
N ASP A 68 0.03 7.37 3.70
CA ASP A 68 -0.95 6.86 2.72
C ASP A 68 -0.86 5.34 2.60
N PHE A 69 0.36 4.79 2.52
CA PHE A 69 0.58 3.34 2.51
C PHE A 69 0.01 2.67 3.77
N ALA A 70 0.29 3.23 4.95
CA ALA A 70 -0.23 2.69 6.21
C ALA A 70 -1.77 2.71 6.23
N GLY A 71 -2.38 3.80 5.76
CA GLY A 71 -3.83 3.93 5.60
C GLY A 71 -4.44 2.89 4.66
N GLU A 72 -3.79 2.62 3.53
CA GLU A 72 -4.26 1.62 2.58
C GLU A 72 -4.05 0.19 3.08
N ALA A 73 -2.93 -0.09 3.76
CA ALA A 73 -2.67 -1.39 4.37
C ALA A 73 -3.68 -1.72 5.47
N ILE A 74 -4.01 -0.77 6.36
CA ILE A 74 -5.02 -1.01 7.41
C ILE A 74 -6.43 -1.16 6.81
N ARG A 75 -6.73 -0.45 5.71
CA ARG A 75 -8.00 -0.59 5.00
C ARG A 75 -8.14 -2.00 4.40
N LEU A 76 -7.10 -2.49 3.75
CA LEU A 76 -7.07 -3.86 3.22
C LEU A 76 -7.18 -4.91 4.33
N SER A 77 -6.50 -4.72 5.46
CA SER A 77 -6.61 -5.60 6.64
C SER A 77 -8.06 -5.72 7.13
N ARG A 78 -8.76 -4.59 7.28
CA ARG A 78 -10.18 -4.55 7.69
C ARG A 78 -11.10 -5.19 6.66
N HIS A 79 -10.80 -5.01 5.37
CA HIS A 79 -11.55 -5.67 4.30
C HIS A 79 -11.45 -7.19 4.40
N ILE A 80 -10.22 -7.71 4.52
CA ILE A 80 -9.96 -9.15 4.70
C ILE A 80 -10.73 -9.70 5.90
N GLU A 81 -10.75 -8.95 7.01
CA GLU A 81 -11.53 -9.33 8.20
C GLU A 81 -13.04 -9.38 7.91
N ALA A 82 -13.58 -8.35 7.26
CA ALA A 82 -15.01 -8.24 6.98
C ALA A 82 -15.52 -9.39 6.11
N VAL A 83 -14.73 -9.86 5.14
CA VAL A 83 -15.11 -10.97 4.26
C VAL A 83 -14.78 -12.35 4.84
N GLY A 84 -14.30 -12.43 6.09
CA GLY A 84 -13.90 -13.68 6.75
C GLY A 84 -12.68 -14.34 6.11
N GLY A 85 -11.78 -13.53 5.55
CA GLY A 85 -10.54 -14.00 4.92
C GLY A 85 -9.51 -14.55 5.91
N PRO A 86 -8.36 -15.02 5.41
CA PRO A 86 -7.30 -15.62 6.22
C PRO A 86 -6.83 -14.68 7.34
N MET A 87 -6.78 -15.20 8.57
CA MET A 87 -6.33 -14.44 9.74
C MET A 87 -4.90 -13.92 9.56
N ASP A 88 -4.03 -14.70 8.92
CA ASP A 88 -2.65 -14.34 8.69
C ASP A 88 -2.54 -13.09 7.81
N LEU A 89 -3.28 -13.01 6.70
CA LEU A 89 -3.26 -11.84 5.81
C LEU A 89 -3.78 -10.59 6.52
N LYS A 90 -4.85 -10.70 7.32
CA LYS A 90 -5.32 -9.59 8.17
C LYS A 90 -4.20 -9.06 9.05
N CYS A 91 -3.55 -9.95 9.80
CA CYS A 91 -2.50 -9.60 10.74
C CYS A 91 -1.26 -9.04 10.04
N ILE A 92 -0.88 -9.58 8.88
CA ILE A 92 0.24 -9.10 8.07
C ILE A 92 0.02 -7.64 7.66
N PHE A 93 -1.10 -7.31 7.01
CA PHE A 93 -1.32 -5.92 6.55
C PHE A 93 -1.51 -4.93 7.70
N LYS A 94 -2.12 -5.36 8.81
CA LYS A 94 -2.16 -4.56 10.04
C LYS A 94 -0.74 -4.29 10.56
N GLY A 95 0.10 -5.32 10.65
CA GLY A 95 1.48 -5.21 11.10
C GLY A 95 2.33 -4.32 10.19
N MET A 96 2.17 -4.42 8.86
CA MET A 96 2.85 -3.54 7.91
C MET A 96 2.47 -2.07 8.09
N SER A 97 1.19 -1.77 8.35
CA SER A 97 0.75 -0.41 8.66
C SER A 97 1.40 0.11 9.94
N GLU A 98 1.42 -0.69 11.01
CA GLU A 98 1.99 -0.28 12.31
C GLU A 98 3.52 -0.12 12.22
N ASP A 99 4.20 -1.02 11.53
CA ASP A 99 5.64 -0.97 11.32
C ASP A 99 6.06 0.23 10.44
N ALA A 100 5.31 0.52 9.38
CA ALA A 100 5.56 1.71 8.55
C ALA A 100 5.49 3.01 9.35
N LEU A 101 4.47 3.17 10.21
CA LEU A 101 4.31 4.37 11.05
C LEU A 101 5.39 4.44 12.13
N SER A 102 5.70 3.33 12.79
CA SER A 102 6.77 3.26 13.80
C SER A 102 8.12 3.69 13.24
N ARG A 103 8.46 3.24 12.02
CA ARG A 103 9.70 3.64 11.34
C ARG A 103 9.66 5.10 10.86
N LEU A 104 8.49 5.63 10.56
CA LEU A 104 8.33 7.03 10.17
C LEU A 104 8.60 7.95 11.37
N ASP A 105 8.11 7.58 12.55
CA ASP A 105 8.41 8.29 13.80
C ASP A 105 9.92 8.29 14.06
N ALA A 106 10.62 7.18 13.79
CA ALA A 106 12.08 7.12 13.91
C ALA A 106 12.81 8.02 12.90
N LEU A 107 12.26 8.25 11.69
CA LEU A 107 12.82 9.18 10.71
C LEU A 107 12.67 10.65 11.11
N ALA A 108 11.71 10.99 11.97
CA ALA A 108 11.50 12.35 12.46
C ALA A 108 12.61 12.82 13.40
N GLU A 109 13.43 11.90 13.92
CA GLU A 109 14.53 12.22 14.82
C GLU A 109 15.83 12.58 14.06
N PRO A 110 16.66 13.49 14.59
CA PRO A 110 18.01 13.73 14.06
C PRO A 110 18.88 12.47 14.14
N ALA A 111 19.69 12.22 13.11
CA ALA A 111 20.55 11.03 13.04
C ALA A 111 21.83 11.28 12.24
N ARG A 112 22.70 10.28 12.12
CA ARG A 112 23.74 10.28 11.09
C ARG A 112 23.19 9.76 9.76
N ASN A 113 23.76 10.21 8.64
CA ASN A 113 23.38 9.76 7.31
C ASN A 113 23.46 8.23 7.17
N GLY A 114 24.44 7.57 7.78
CA GLY A 114 24.57 6.11 7.75
C GLY A 114 23.45 5.38 8.49
N GLU A 115 23.01 5.90 9.63
CA GLU A 115 21.85 5.37 10.37
C GLU A 115 20.57 5.57 9.55
N ARG A 116 20.42 6.76 8.96
CA ARG A 116 19.26 7.09 8.14
C ARG A 116 19.17 6.28 6.86
N ALA A 117 20.30 6.03 6.20
CA ALA A 117 20.37 5.15 5.04
C ALA A 117 19.89 3.74 5.40
N ARG A 118 20.23 3.25 6.60
CA ARG A 118 19.74 1.95 7.08
C ARG A 118 18.22 1.95 7.27
N THR A 119 17.65 3.00 7.89
CA THR A 119 16.19 3.12 8.04
C THR A 119 15.48 3.14 6.69
N TYR A 120 16.01 3.86 5.69
CA TYR A 120 15.46 3.82 4.33
C TYR A 120 15.59 2.45 3.67
N HIS A 121 16.68 1.71 3.89
CA HIS A 121 16.78 0.32 3.42
C HIS A 121 15.76 -0.60 4.08
N GLU A 122 15.51 -0.42 5.37
CA GLU A 122 14.48 -1.16 6.09
C GLU A 122 13.10 -0.87 5.48
N PHE A 123 12.78 0.40 5.21
CA PHE A 123 11.56 0.79 4.48
C PHE A 123 11.46 0.12 3.12
N ALA A 124 12.53 0.11 2.32
CA ALA A 124 12.53 -0.55 1.02
C ALA A 124 12.19 -2.04 1.12
N GLY A 125 12.72 -2.75 2.13
CA GLY A 125 12.36 -4.15 2.40
C GLY A 125 10.90 -4.33 2.80
N LEU A 126 10.39 -3.47 3.69
CA LEU A 126 8.98 -3.49 4.10
C LEU A 126 8.04 -3.31 2.88
N PHE A 127 8.36 -2.35 2.01
CA PHE A 127 7.55 -2.09 0.82
C PHE A 127 7.69 -3.19 -0.24
N GLU A 128 8.87 -3.79 -0.38
CA GLU A 128 9.04 -4.98 -1.22
C GLU A 128 8.12 -6.13 -0.76
N ASP A 129 8.16 -6.47 0.53
CA ASP A 129 7.32 -7.52 1.11
C ASP A 129 5.82 -7.20 0.92
N ALA A 130 5.44 -5.94 1.16
CA ALA A 130 4.07 -5.49 0.97
C ALA A 130 3.60 -5.63 -0.48
N ALA A 131 4.44 -5.24 -1.46
CA ALA A 131 4.11 -5.38 -2.87
C ALA A 131 3.97 -6.86 -3.29
N ILE A 132 4.86 -7.73 -2.82
CA ILE A 132 4.82 -9.16 -3.10
C ILE A 132 3.53 -9.77 -2.54
N ILE A 133 3.24 -9.53 -1.26
CA ILE A 133 2.08 -10.11 -0.58
C ILE A 133 0.77 -9.54 -1.11
N ALA A 134 0.71 -8.24 -1.45
CA ALA A 134 -0.46 -7.62 -2.06
C ALA A 134 -0.76 -8.17 -3.46
N ARG A 135 0.26 -8.59 -4.22
CA ARG A 135 0.12 -9.22 -5.54
C ARG A 135 -0.16 -10.71 -5.47
N ASP A 136 0.00 -11.34 -4.30
CA ASP A 136 -0.26 -12.75 -4.10
C ASP A 136 -1.70 -13.13 -4.51
N SER A 137 -1.84 -14.34 -5.05
CA SER A 137 -3.14 -14.82 -5.56
C SER A 137 -4.20 -14.94 -4.47
N GLU A 138 -3.85 -15.35 -3.25
CA GLU A 138 -4.77 -15.45 -2.12
C GLU A 138 -5.22 -14.06 -1.69
N THR A 139 -4.28 -13.12 -1.52
CA THR A 139 -4.60 -11.73 -1.20
C THR A 139 -5.54 -11.13 -2.23
N ARG A 140 -5.24 -11.27 -3.53
CA ARG A 140 -6.09 -10.72 -4.61
C ARG A 140 -7.45 -11.38 -4.67
N ALA A 141 -7.54 -12.68 -4.41
CA ALA A 141 -8.82 -13.40 -4.37
C ALA A 141 -9.71 -12.85 -3.25
N VAL A 142 -9.18 -12.73 -2.04
CA VAL A 142 -9.92 -12.21 -0.88
C VAL A 142 -10.26 -10.73 -1.04
N ALA A 143 -9.31 -9.91 -1.50
CA ALA A 143 -9.53 -8.51 -1.78
C ALA A 143 -10.62 -8.29 -2.83
N SER A 144 -10.80 -9.20 -3.79
CA SER A 144 -11.85 -9.04 -4.81
C SER A 144 -13.28 -9.28 -4.31
N LEU A 145 -13.44 -9.92 -3.15
CA LEU A 145 -14.74 -10.20 -2.57
C LEU A 145 -15.43 -8.89 -2.15
N PRO A 146 -16.74 -8.74 -2.39
CA PRO A 146 -17.48 -7.61 -1.85
C PRO A 146 -17.54 -7.71 -0.32
N CYS A 147 -17.45 -6.57 0.37
CA CYS A 147 -17.78 -6.53 1.78
C CYS A 147 -19.21 -7.08 1.99
N PRO A 148 -19.45 -7.85 3.07
CA PRO A 148 -20.83 -8.17 3.41
C PRO A 148 -21.62 -6.87 3.62
N VAL A 149 -22.80 -6.80 3.02
CA VAL A 149 -23.79 -5.80 3.40
C VAL A 149 -24.20 -6.12 4.83
N GLU A 150 -23.95 -5.20 5.76
CA GLU A 150 -24.38 -5.35 7.15
C GLU A 150 -25.89 -5.62 7.15
N ALA A 151 -26.30 -6.81 7.57
CA ALA A 151 -27.69 -7.11 7.83
C ALA A 151 -28.02 -6.48 9.19
N GLU A 152 -28.67 -5.32 9.15
CA GLU A 152 -29.30 -4.67 10.32
C GLU A 152 -30.30 -5.61 11.02
#